data_AF-A0A836X2W9-F1
#
_entry.id   AF-A0A836X2W9-F1
#
_cell.length_a   1.000
_cell.length_b   1.000
_cell.length_c   1.000
_cell.angle_alpha   90.00
_cell.angle_beta   90.00
_cell.angle_gamma   90.00
#
_symmetry.space_group_name_H-M   'P 1'
#
loop_
_entity.id
_entity.type
_entity.pdbx_description
1 polymer ?
#
loop_
_entity_poly.entity_id
_entity_poly.type
_entity_poly.pdbx_seq_one_letter_code
_entity_poly.pdbx_strand_id
1 'polypeptide(L)'
;MNFAIRKKSNDRKHRIYNALRSVQVLRQGYRSIRSAIKYRNTPLIEQLNAGLQTDLYKEANGVWARAWEVTEALVRQIALEVEEGGAEFWLLTLSNPIQIYPDSKVRQQFSDHLGVSDLEYPDRRLAELAKANSMRLIRLAEPLRVTAEQLGQGLHGSARFAGGHWNALGHRAAGKILAAEMCAAYD
;
A
#
# COMPACT_ATOMS: atom_id res chain seq x y z
N MET A 1 -7.54 -3.83 -38.22
CA MET A 1 -6.12 -3.43 -38.17
C MET A 1 -5.39 -4.36 -37.18
N ASN A 2 -4.47 -5.19 -37.67
CA ASN A 2 -4.05 -6.46 -37.03
C ASN A 2 -3.31 -6.30 -35.69
N PHE A 3 -3.89 -6.90 -34.64
CA PHE A 3 -3.37 -6.97 -33.27
C PHE A 3 -1.93 -7.52 -33.20
N ALA A 4 -1.60 -8.48 -34.08
CA ALA A 4 -0.26 -9.09 -34.19
C ALA A 4 0.84 -8.11 -34.62
N ILE A 5 0.52 -7.13 -35.47
CA ILE A 5 1.48 -6.12 -35.95
C ILE A 5 1.79 -5.13 -34.81
N ARG A 6 0.77 -4.77 -34.03
CA ARG A 6 0.89 -3.87 -32.86
C ARG A 6 1.75 -4.50 -31.74
N LYS A 7 1.58 -5.82 -31.50
CA LYS A 7 2.38 -6.59 -30.54
C LYS A 7 3.86 -6.67 -30.94
N LYS A 8 4.16 -7.06 -32.18
CA LYS A 8 5.56 -7.10 -32.71
C LYS A 8 6.25 -5.73 -32.68
N SER A 9 5.52 -4.65 -32.96
CA SER A 9 6.04 -3.28 -32.85
C SER A 9 6.37 -2.90 -31.41
N ASN A 10 5.49 -3.22 -30.45
CA ASN A 10 5.75 -2.96 -29.04
C ASN A 10 6.94 -3.77 -28.50
N ASP A 11 7.06 -5.04 -28.89
CA ASP A 11 8.18 -5.91 -28.48
C ASP A 11 9.52 -5.43 -29.02
N ARG A 12 9.59 -4.97 -30.29
CA ARG A 12 10.81 -4.35 -30.83
C ARG A 12 11.18 -3.07 -30.11
N LYS A 13 10.20 -2.21 -29.83
CA LYS A 13 10.41 -0.98 -29.04
C LYS A 13 10.96 -1.32 -27.65
N HIS A 14 10.35 -2.28 -26.95
CA HIS A 14 10.79 -2.71 -25.62
C HIS A 14 12.20 -3.33 -25.65
N ARG A 15 12.54 -4.11 -26.67
CA ARG A 15 13.89 -4.64 -26.87
C ARG A 15 14.93 -3.55 -27.09
N ILE A 16 14.66 -2.54 -27.91
CA ILE A 16 15.59 -1.41 -28.13
C ILE A 16 15.72 -0.58 -26.84
N TYR A 17 14.61 -0.32 -26.15
CA TYR A 17 14.62 0.38 -24.87
C TYR A 17 15.40 -0.36 -23.79
N ASN A 18 15.43 -1.70 -23.83
CA ASN A 18 16.13 -2.52 -22.85
C ASN A 18 17.57 -2.87 -23.22
N ALA A 19 17.93 -2.81 -24.51
CA ALA A 19 19.28 -3.10 -24.99
C ALA A 19 20.26 -1.94 -24.81
N LEU A 20 19.77 -0.70 -24.71
CA LEU A 20 20.61 0.50 -24.65
C LEU A 20 20.50 1.18 -23.28
N ARG A 21 21.53 1.00 -22.45
CA ARG A 21 21.63 1.63 -21.12
C ARG A 21 21.49 3.15 -21.18
N SER A 22 22.01 3.80 -22.22
CA SER A 22 21.87 5.25 -22.43
C SER A 22 20.41 5.67 -22.57
N VAL A 23 19.60 4.90 -23.30
CA VAL A 23 18.16 5.16 -23.48
C VAL A 23 17.38 4.91 -22.18
N GLN A 24 17.78 3.90 -21.40
CA GLN A 24 17.21 3.66 -20.07
C GLN A 24 17.51 4.81 -19.10
N VAL A 25 18.75 5.30 -19.06
CA VAL A 25 19.17 6.43 -18.23
C VAL A 25 18.46 7.72 -18.67
N LEU A 26 18.39 8.01 -19.97
CA LEU A 26 17.63 9.15 -20.49
C LEU A 26 16.16 9.08 -20.12
N ARG A 27 15.55 7.89 -20.19
CA ARG A 27 14.15 7.68 -19.81
C ARG A 27 13.93 7.80 -18.31
N GLN A 28 14.85 7.30 -17.49
CA GLN A 28 14.81 7.46 -16.04
C GLN A 28 14.96 8.94 -15.67
N GLY A 29 15.93 9.64 -16.27
CA GLY A 29 16.12 11.09 -16.11
C GLY A 29 14.88 11.88 -16.51
N TYR A 30 14.34 11.63 -17.71
CA TYR A 30 13.10 12.27 -18.19
C TYR A 30 11.91 12.01 -17.26
N ARG A 31 11.70 10.77 -16.82
CA ARG A 31 10.63 10.42 -15.88
C ARG A 31 10.79 11.14 -14.54
N SER A 32 12.01 11.18 -14.00
CA SER A 32 12.34 11.86 -12.75
C SER A 32 12.13 13.38 -12.86
N ILE A 33 12.50 14.01 -13.97
CA ILE A 33 12.27 15.44 -14.21
C ILE A 33 10.77 15.72 -14.37
N ARG A 34 10.07 14.93 -15.19
CA ARG A 34 8.63 15.12 -15.42
C ARG A 34 7.81 14.93 -14.15
N SER A 35 8.13 13.95 -13.31
CA SER A 35 7.45 13.77 -12.03
C SER A 35 7.71 14.94 -11.08
N ALA A 36 8.95 15.45 -11.04
CA ALA A 36 9.29 16.62 -10.24
C ALA A 36 8.48 17.84 -10.64
N ILE A 37 8.37 18.11 -11.95
CA ILE A 37 7.57 19.23 -12.46
C ILE A 37 6.09 19.03 -12.14
N LYS A 38 5.57 17.80 -12.34
CA LYS A 38 4.15 17.48 -12.13
C LYS A 38 3.71 17.68 -10.68
N TYR A 39 4.54 17.30 -9.71
CA TYR A 39 4.15 17.30 -8.28
C TYR A 39 4.77 18.45 -7.46
N ARG A 40 5.54 19.35 -8.09
CA ARG A 40 6.25 20.45 -7.40
C ARG A 40 5.34 21.29 -6.50
N ASN A 41 4.10 21.51 -6.93
CA ASN A 41 3.14 22.37 -6.25
C ASN A 41 2.00 21.58 -5.59
N THR A 42 2.08 20.24 -5.58
CA THR A 42 1.05 19.41 -4.94
C THR A 42 1.25 19.45 -3.43
N PRO A 43 0.26 19.88 -2.64
CA PRO A 43 0.35 19.88 -1.18
C PRO A 43 0.66 18.48 -0.62
N LEU A 44 1.41 18.41 0.47
CA LEU A 44 1.84 17.14 1.08
C LEU A 44 0.65 16.19 1.35
N ILE A 45 -0.43 16.70 1.94
CA ILE A 45 -1.64 15.91 2.22
C ILE A 45 -2.24 15.33 0.92
N GLU A 46 -2.27 16.09 -0.17
CA GLU A 46 -2.76 15.59 -1.45
C GLU A 46 -1.83 14.49 -2.02
N GLN A 47 -0.51 14.63 -1.84
CA GLN A 47 0.43 13.57 -2.22
C GLN A 47 0.17 12.30 -1.40
N LEU A 48 0.08 12.41 -0.07
CA LEU A 48 -0.13 11.27 0.84
C LEU A 48 -1.45 10.54 0.57
N ASN A 49 -2.45 11.25 0.08
CA ASN A 49 -3.78 10.69 -0.24
C ASN A 49 -3.94 10.29 -1.70
N ALA A 50 -2.91 10.39 -2.52
CA ALA A 50 -3.02 10.10 -3.93
C ALA A 50 -3.43 8.64 -4.17
N GLY A 51 -4.63 8.47 -4.74
CA GLY A 51 -5.21 7.15 -5.00
C GLY A 51 -5.94 6.52 -3.82
N LEU A 52 -6.08 7.21 -2.69
CA LEU A 52 -6.86 6.75 -1.55
C LEU A 52 -8.30 7.26 -1.64
N GLN A 53 -9.24 6.41 -1.26
CA GLN A 53 -10.61 6.84 -0.98
C GLN A 53 -10.75 6.99 0.54
N THR A 54 -11.08 8.19 0.99
CA THR A 54 -10.99 8.56 2.42
C THR A 54 -12.07 7.94 3.29
N ASP A 55 -13.20 7.55 2.71
CA ASP A 55 -14.26 6.79 3.38
C ASP A 55 -13.78 5.42 3.89
N LEU A 56 -12.64 4.93 3.40
CA LEU A 56 -11.97 3.75 3.95
C LEU A 56 -11.72 3.86 5.47
N TYR A 57 -11.48 5.08 5.98
CA TYR A 57 -11.18 5.32 7.40
C TYR A 57 -12.43 5.56 8.25
N LYS A 58 -13.61 5.59 7.65
CA LYS A 58 -14.87 5.86 8.34
C LYS A 58 -15.65 4.57 8.53
N GLU A 59 -16.55 4.60 9.51
CA GLU A 59 -17.51 3.52 9.67
C GLU A 59 -18.31 3.30 8.39
N ALA A 60 -18.28 2.05 7.92
CA ALA A 60 -18.83 1.67 6.62
C ALA A 60 -20.35 1.89 6.58
N ASN A 61 -20.80 2.71 5.63
CA ASN A 61 -22.21 2.97 5.37
C ASN A 61 -22.51 2.89 3.86
N GLY A 62 -23.79 2.68 3.50
CA GLY A 62 -24.22 2.65 2.10
C GLY A 62 -23.39 1.72 1.21
N VAL A 63 -22.78 2.28 0.16
CA VAL A 63 -21.94 1.52 -0.79
C VAL A 63 -20.70 0.91 -0.10
N TRP A 64 -20.13 1.59 0.90
CA TRP A 64 -18.97 1.08 1.64
C TRP A 64 -19.32 -0.10 2.53
N ALA A 65 -20.52 -0.11 3.14
CA ALA A 65 -20.99 -1.27 3.88
C ALA A 65 -21.03 -2.51 2.98
N ARG A 66 -21.58 -2.36 1.76
CA ARG A 66 -21.60 -3.45 0.77
C ARG A 66 -20.21 -3.83 0.27
N ALA A 67 -19.34 -2.86 0.03
CA ALA A 67 -17.96 -3.13 -0.40
C ALA A 67 -17.20 -3.95 0.64
N TRP A 68 -17.35 -3.60 1.93
CA TRP A 68 -16.76 -4.35 3.04
C TRP A 68 -17.35 -5.75 3.18
N GLU A 69 -18.68 -5.90 3.11
CA GLU A 69 -19.35 -7.20 3.16
C GLU A 69 -18.83 -8.15 2.07
N VAL A 70 -18.72 -7.66 0.83
CA VAL A 70 -18.18 -8.44 -0.29
C VAL A 70 -16.72 -8.78 -0.08
N THR A 71 -15.90 -7.82 0.37
CA THR A 71 -14.47 -8.04 0.64
C THR A 71 -14.25 -9.10 1.71
N GLU A 72 -14.99 -9.00 2.82
CA GLU A 72 -14.91 -9.94 3.93
C GLU A 72 -15.41 -11.34 3.56
N ALA A 73 -16.44 -11.44 2.70
CA ALA A 73 -16.87 -12.72 2.14
C ALA A 73 -15.79 -13.37 1.26
N LEU A 74 -15.12 -12.58 0.42
CA LEU A 74 -14.04 -13.08 -0.43
C LEU A 74 -12.83 -13.51 0.39
N VAL A 75 -12.42 -12.74 1.40
CA VAL A 75 -11.31 -13.12 2.29
C VAL A 75 -11.59 -14.44 3.00
N ARG A 76 -12.82 -14.64 3.51
CA ARG A 76 -13.24 -15.91 4.11
C ARG A 76 -13.18 -17.06 3.11
N GLN A 77 -13.68 -16.85 1.90
CA GLN A 77 -13.65 -17.88 0.87
C GLN A 77 -12.22 -18.28 0.50
N ILE A 78 -11.32 -17.30 0.36
CA ILE A 78 -9.89 -17.56 0.08
C ILE A 78 -9.26 -18.35 1.24
N ALA A 79 -9.54 -17.98 2.49
CA ALA A 79 -9.00 -18.68 3.65
C ALA A 79 -9.43 -20.16 3.66
N LEU A 80 -10.73 -20.42 3.43
CA LEU A 80 -11.27 -21.78 3.34
C LEU A 80 -10.60 -22.58 2.23
N GLU A 81 -10.48 -22.02 1.02
CA GLU A 81 -9.85 -22.71 -0.11
C GLU A 81 -8.36 -23.02 0.14
N VAL A 82 -7.64 -22.12 0.81
CA VAL A 82 -6.22 -22.33 1.18
C VAL A 82 -6.08 -23.46 2.20
N GLU A 83 -6.94 -23.47 3.23
CA GLU A 83 -6.95 -24.48 4.28
C GLU A 83 -7.41 -25.86 3.77
N GLU A 84 -8.43 -25.91 2.92
CA GLU A 84 -8.86 -27.14 2.22
C GLU A 84 -7.75 -27.70 1.32
N GLY A 85 -6.91 -26.82 0.77
CA GLY A 85 -5.70 -27.18 0.04
C GLY A 85 -4.55 -27.69 0.92
N GLY A 86 -4.71 -27.72 2.24
CA GLY A 86 -3.69 -28.17 3.20
C GLY A 86 -2.59 -27.15 3.47
N ALA A 87 -2.82 -25.88 3.13
CA ALA A 87 -1.90 -24.78 3.42
C ALA A 87 -2.45 -23.87 4.52
N GLU A 88 -1.57 -23.19 5.24
CA GLU A 88 -1.94 -22.25 6.28
C GLU A 88 -2.28 -20.88 5.68
N PHE A 89 -3.41 -20.30 6.09
CA PHE A 89 -3.82 -18.97 5.64
C PHE A 89 -3.40 -17.87 6.62
N TRP A 90 -2.79 -16.81 6.09
CA TRP A 90 -2.45 -15.59 6.83
C TRP A 90 -3.05 -14.37 6.16
N LEU A 91 -3.77 -13.56 6.93
CA LEU A 91 -4.24 -12.25 6.52
C LEU A 91 -3.21 -11.18 6.88
N LEU A 92 -2.88 -10.32 5.92
CA LEU A 92 -1.94 -9.21 6.10
C LEU A 92 -2.63 -7.89 5.75
N THR A 93 -2.60 -6.91 6.65
CA THR A 93 -2.99 -5.54 6.31
C THR A 93 -1.79 -4.74 5.82
N LEU A 94 -1.95 -4.05 4.69
CA LEU A 94 -0.97 -3.09 4.19
C LEU A 94 -1.18 -1.72 4.85
N SER A 95 -0.17 -0.86 4.77
CA SER A 95 -0.29 0.53 5.19
C SER A 95 -0.59 1.47 4.02
N ASN A 96 -1.28 2.57 4.31
CA ASN A 96 -1.36 3.72 3.42
C ASN A 96 -0.36 4.81 3.83
N PRO A 97 0.10 5.68 2.91
CA PRO A 97 1.09 6.72 3.21
C PRO A 97 0.71 7.61 4.40
N ILE A 98 -0.55 8.06 4.45
CA ILE A 98 -1.02 8.95 5.52
C ILE A 98 -1.14 8.26 6.88
N GLN A 99 -1.41 6.94 6.92
CA GLN A 99 -1.49 6.19 8.18
C GLN A 99 -0.14 6.15 8.91
N ILE A 100 0.96 6.12 8.14
CA ILE A 100 2.31 5.87 8.67
C ILE A 100 3.29 7.01 8.42
N TYR A 101 2.80 8.17 7.98
CA TYR A 101 3.66 9.33 7.76
C TYR A 101 4.33 9.74 9.08
N PRO A 102 5.65 10.02 9.13
CA PRO A 102 6.39 10.16 10.39
C PRO A 102 5.94 11.33 11.27
N ASP A 103 5.42 12.41 10.68
CA ASP A 103 4.90 13.54 11.45
C ASP A 103 3.48 13.26 11.95
N SER A 104 3.33 13.09 13.26
CA SER A 104 2.04 12.85 13.91
C SER A 104 1.05 14.00 13.74
N LYS A 105 1.52 15.26 13.62
CA LYS A 105 0.64 16.41 13.39
C LYS A 105 -0.01 16.35 12.02
N VAL A 106 0.72 15.89 11.00
CA VAL A 106 0.19 15.70 9.65
C VAL A 106 -0.91 14.63 9.64
N ARG A 107 -0.69 13.53 10.37
CA ARG A 107 -1.72 12.48 10.51
C ARG A 107 -2.93 12.99 11.27
N GLN A 108 -2.73 13.71 12.37
CA GLN A 108 -3.81 14.29 13.17
C GLN A 108 -4.65 15.27 12.36
N GLN A 109 -4.02 16.20 11.63
CA GLN A 109 -4.72 17.13 10.74
C GLN A 109 -5.61 16.40 9.72
N PHE A 110 -5.16 15.25 9.23
CA PHE A 110 -5.94 14.46 8.30
C PHE A 110 -7.12 13.74 8.98
N SER A 111 -6.90 13.12 10.15
CA SER A 111 -7.97 12.53 10.95
C SER A 111 -9.05 13.56 11.30
N ASP A 112 -8.62 14.76 11.75
CA ASP A 112 -9.51 15.87 12.09
C ASP A 112 -10.32 16.32 10.88
N HIS A 113 -9.69 16.45 9.71
CA HIS A 113 -10.35 16.79 8.46
C HIS A 113 -11.42 15.76 8.05
N LEU A 114 -11.18 14.47 8.33
CA LEU A 114 -12.14 13.40 8.07
C LEU A 114 -13.21 13.24 9.16
N GLY A 115 -13.05 13.90 10.32
CA GLY A 115 -13.92 13.73 11.47
C GLY A 115 -13.79 12.37 12.15
N VAL A 116 -12.59 11.76 12.11
CA VAL A 116 -12.31 10.44 12.72
C VAL A 116 -11.26 10.58 13.82
N SER A 117 -11.28 9.67 14.80
CA SER A 117 -10.30 9.67 15.90
C SER A 117 -8.89 9.26 15.46
N ASP A 118 -8.82 8.38 14.47
CA ASP A 118 -7.60 7.75 13.99
C ASP A 118 -7.81 7.17 12.59
N LEU A 119 -6.72 6.70 11.98
CA LEU A 119 -6.71 6.14 10.62
C LEU A 119 -6.62 4.60 10.64
N GLU A 120 -7.03 3.95 11.72
CA GLU A 120 -6.88 2.49 11.90
C GLU A 120 -8.18 1.71 11.72
N TYR A 121 -9.30 2.37 11.37
CA TYR A 121 -10.56 1.69 11.10
C TYR A 121 -10.44 0.45 10.19
N PRO A 122 -9.77 0.50 9.01
CA PRO A 122 -9.65 -0.68 8.14
C PRO A 122 -8.87 -1.81 8.80
N ASP A 123 -7.80 -1.50 9.54
CA ASP A 123 -6.99 -2.49 10.27
C ASP A 123 -7.78 -3.14 11.41
N ARG A 124 -8.57 -2.36 12.17
CA ARG A 124 -9.46 -2.88 13.21
C ARG A 124 -10.54 -3.78 12.63
N ARG A 125 -11.15 -3.37 11.51
CA ARG A 125 -12.21 -4.14 10.86
C ARG A 125 -11.71 -5.51 10.38
N LEU A 126 -10.55 -5.55 9.74
CA LEU A 126 -9.93 -6.82 9.33
C LEU A 126 -9.44 -7.65 10.52
N ALA A 127 -9.09 -7.01 11.65
CA ALA A 127 -8.78 -7.74 12.88
C ALA A 127 -10.00 -8.46 13.47
N GLU A 128 -11.16 -7.82 13.50
CA GLU A 128 -12.40 -8.47 13.93
C GLU A 128 -12.81 -9.59 12.98
N LEU A 129 -12.64 -9.40 11.67
CA LEU A 129 -12.86 -10.48 10.69
C LEU A 129 -11.95 -11.68 10.97
N ALA A 130 -10.65 -11.45 11.12
CA ALA A 130 -9.68 -12.51 11.36
C ALA A 130 -9.98 -13.27 12.65
N LYS A 131 -10.29 -12.53 13.73
CA LYS A 131 -10.68 -13.10 15.03
C LYS A 131 -11.94 -13.97 14.93
N ALA A 132 -12.96 -13.49 14.24
CA ALA A 132 -14.23 -14.21 14.09
C ALA A 132 -14.11 -15.50 13.25
N ASN A 133 -13.06 -15.62 12.43
CA ASN A 133 -12.83 -16.77 11.55
C ASN A 133 -11.53 -17.53 11.91
N SER A 134 -10.96 -17.28 13.10
CA SER A 134 -9.72 -17.92 13.57
C SER A 134 -8.54 -17.82 12.61
N MET A 135 -8.48 -16.76 11.79
CA MET A 135 -7.38 -16.52 10.86
C MET A 135 -6.18 -15.91 11.58
N ARG A 136 -4.97 -16.29 11.17
CA ARG A 136 -3.76 -15.58 11.58
C ARG A 136 -3.71 -14.22 10.89
N LEU A 137 -3.34 -13.18 11.65
CA LEU A 137 -3.35 -11.80 11.18
C LEU A 137 -2.04 -11.10 11.52
N ILE A 138 -1.48 -10.39 10.54
CA ILE A 138 -0.39 -9.43 10.75
C ILE A 138 -0.88 -8.04 10.32
N ARG A 139 -0.81 -7.07 11.24
CA ARG A 139 -1.16 -5.67 10.97
C ARG A 139 0.10 -4.83 10.77
N LEU A 140 0.38 -4.40 9.54
CA LEU A 140 1.63 -3.67 9.26
C LEU A 140 1.58 -2.17 9.56
N ALA A 141 0.40 -1.55 9.56
CA ALA A 141 0.30 -0.08 9.66
C ALA A 141 1.00 0.47 10.92
N GLU A 142 0.70 -0.08 12.09
CA GLU A 142 1.26 0.35 13.37
C GLU A 142 2.79 0.16 13.48
N PRO A 143 3.36 -1.04 13.28
CA PRO A 143 4.80 -1.23 13.38
C PRO A 143 5.58 -0.46 12.29
N LEU A 144 5.00 -0.25 11.10
CA LEU A 144 5.60 0.63 10.09
C LEU A 144 5.55 2.10 10.49
N ARG A 145 4.47 2.56 11.13
CA ARG A 145 4.37 3.93 11.69
C ARG A 145 5.46 4.17 12.73
N VAL A 146 5.63 3.25 13.68
CA VAL A 146 6.70 3.33 14.68
C VAL A 146 8.08 3.39 14.01
N THR A 147 8.31 2.57 12.98
CA THR A 147 9.56 2.59 12.22
C THR A 147 9.77 3.93 11.50
N ALA A 148 8.74 4.48 10.86
CA ALA A 148 8.81 5.77 10.17
C ALA A 148 9.15 6.91 11.15
N GLU A 149 8.50 6.93 12.31
CA GLU A 149 8.72 7.91 13.38
C GLU A 149 10.15 7.85 13.92
N GLN A 150 10.65 6.65 14.22
CA GLN A 150 12.02 6.45 14.71
C GLN A 150 13.09 6.90 13.70
N LEU A 151 12.83 6.70 12.40
CA LEU A 151 13.75 7.08 11.33
C LEU A 151 13.60 8.53 10.88
N GLY A 152 12.53 9.21 11.27
CA GLY A 152 12.15 10.53 10.76
C GLY A 152 11.93 10.54 9.24
N GLN A 153 11.62 9.40 8.64
CA GLN A 153 11.58 9.22 7.18
C GLN A 153 10.29 8.54 6.73
N GLY A 154 9.71 9.02 5.63
CA GLY A 154 8.57 8.39 4.99
C GLY A 154 8.92 7.02 4.42
N LEU A 155 8.03 6.05 4.61
CA LEU A 155 8.18 4.68 4.08
C LEU A 155 7.45 4.46 2.74
N HIS A 156 6.76 5.48 2.24
CA HIS A 156 6.08 5.48 0.94
C HIS A 156 6.73 6.44 -0.05
N GLY A 157 6.40 6.27 -1.32
CA GLY A 157 6.69 7.21 -2.38
C GLY A 157 8.16 7.28 -2.78
N SER A 158 8.67 8.49 -2.93
CA SER A 158 10.01 8.81 -3.43
C SER A 158 10.48 10.15 -2.87
N ALA A 159 11.74 10.52 -3.15
CA ALA A 159 12.30 11.81 -2.73
C ALA A 159 11.53 13.05 -3.22
N ARG A 160 10.63 12.91 -4.21
CA ARG A 160 9.86 14.01 -4.80
C ARG A 160 8.35 13.84 -4.66
N PHE A 161 7.90 12.77 -4.01
CA PHE A 161 6.48 12.46 -3.91
C PHE A 161 6.23 11.56 -2.70
N ALA A 162 5.40 11.98 -1.74
CA ALA A 162 5.25 11.26 -0.47
C ALA A 162 4.25 10.09 -0.50
N GLY A 163 3.36 10.03 -1.49
CA GLY A 163 2.29 9.02 -1.57
C GLY A 163 2.61 7.77 -2.38
N GLY A 164 1.58 6.95 -2.58
CA GLY A 164 1.63 5.74 -3.39
C GLY A 164 2.19 4.53 -2.63
N HIS A 165 2.92 3.65 -3.34
CA HIS A 165 3.46 2.41 -2.77
C HIS A 165 4.60 2.64 -1.79
N TRP A 166 4.99 1.59 -1.05
CA TRP A 166 6.21 1.59 -0.26
C TRP A 166 7.43 1.93 -1.11
N ASN A 167 8.34 2.69 -0.51
CA ASN A 167 9.68 2.89 -1.05
C ASN A 167 10.61 1.75 -0.61
N ALA A 168 11.90 1.81 -0.98
CA ALA A 168 12.86 0.76 -0.62
C ALA A 168 12.99 0.56 0.90
N LEU A 169 12.88 1.64 1.69
CA LEU A 169 12.91 1.57 3.15
C LEU A 169 11.64 0.94 3.70
N GLY A 170 10.47 1.30 3.15
CA GLY A 170 9.18 0.71 3.51
C GLY A 170 9.12 -0.79 3.21
N HIS A 171 9.54 -1.22 2.02
CA HIS A 171 9.62 -2.65 1.68
C HIS A 171 10.56 -3.40 2.62
N ARG A 172 11.72 -2.82 2.94
CA ARG A 172 12.68 -3.43 3.88
C ARG A 172 12.11 -3.55 5.29
N ALA A 173 11.45 -2.51 5.78
CA ALA A 173 10.82 -2.52 7.10
C ALA A 173 9.70 -3.56 7.17
N ALA A 174 8.79 -3.56 6.18
CA ALA A 174 7.68 -4.50 6.10
C ALA A 174 8.18 -5.96 6.04
N GLY A 175 9.20 -6.24 5.23
CA GLY A 175 9.78 -7.59 5.15
C GLY A 175 10.39 -8.07 6.46
N LYS A 176 11.05 -7.18 7.23
CA LYS A 176 11.59 -7.52 8.54
C LYS A 176 10.51 -7.81 9.57
N ILE A 177 9.48 -6.96 9.62
CA ILE A 177 8.33 -7.12 10.52
C ILE A 177 7.62 -8.44 10.19
N LEU A 178 7.28 -8.65 8.92
CA LEU A 178 6.59 -9.86 8.47
C LEU A 178 7.39 -11.12 8.81
N ALA A 179 8.69 -11.15 8.52
CA ALA A 179 9.53 -12.30 8.83
C ALA A 179 9.58 -12.58 10.34
N ALA A 180 9.70 -11.54 11.17
CA ALA A 180 9.73 -11.70 12.63
C ALA A 180 8.41 -12.26 13.17
N GLU A 181 7.27 -11.68 12.76
CA GLU A 181 5.93 -12.10 13.19
C GLU A 181 5.62 -13.54 12.76
N MET A 182 5.99 -13.90 11.51
CA MET A 182 5.78 -15.26 11.01
C MET A 182 6.67 -16.28 11.73
N CYS A 183 7.96 -16.00 11.93
CA CYS A 183 8.85 -16.92 12.64
C CYS A 183 8.39 -17.16 14.08
N ALA A 184 8.00 -16.10 14.80
CA ALA A 184 7.54 -16.19 16.19
C ALA A 184 6.27 -17.05 16.37
N ALA A 185 5.52 -17.31 15.30
CA ALA A 185 4.33 -18.17 15.34
C ALA A 185 4.64 -19.67 15.19
N TYR A 186 5.91 -20.04 15.01
CA TYR A 186 6.41 -21.42 14.94
C TYR A 186 7.49 -21.73 15.98
N ASP A 187 7.89 -20.75 16.79
CA ASP A 187 8.76 -20.93 17.95
C ASP A 187 7.96 -21.39 19.18
#